data_AF-U2C5Y5-F1
#
_entry.id   AF-U2C5Y5-F1
#
_cell.length_a   1.000
_cell.length_b   1.000
_cell.length_c   1.000
_cell.angle_alpha   90.00
_cell.angle_beta   90.00
_cell.angle_gamma   90.00
#
_symmetry.space_group_name_H-M   'P 1'
#
loop_
_entity.id
_entity.type
_entity.pdbx_description
1 polymer ?
#
loop_
_entity_poly.entity_id
_entity_poly.type
_entity_poly.pdbx_seq_one_letter_code
_entity_poly.pdbx_strand_id
1 'polypeptide(L)'
;MKKLLFILLPLFVILGLSGWFYMRYFFVFGEGVKSGYLNYAVYKGDVFKTYEGKLIQEGFAKTRTGNGMQSNEFEFSIEDKKVFQQLEVNSGKYFDLHYKEYHNAVPWRGNTVYIVDSIVNMREK
;
A
#
# COMPACT_ATOMS: atom_id res chain seq x y z
N MET A 1 -45.48 -14.79 -4.17
CA MET A 1 -44.25 -15.33 -4.80
C MET A 1 -43.51 -14.29 -5.66
N LYS A 2 -44.12 -13.70 -6.71
CA LYS A 2 -43.44 -12.69 -7.56
C LYS A 2 -42.92 -11.45 -6.81
N LYS A 3 -43.69 -10.92 -5.85
CA LYS A 3 -43.29 -9.76 -5.01
C LYS A 3 -42.08 -10.05 -4.11
N LEU A 4 -41.98 -11.27 -3.57
CA LEU A 4 -40.82 -11.73 -2.79
C LEU A 4 -39.59 -11.88 -3.68
N LEU A 5 -39.74 -12.46 -4.89
CA LEU A 5 -38.65 -12.54 -5.87
C LEU A 5 -38.13 -11.16 -6.29
N PHE A 6 -39.00 -10.17 -6.46
CA PHE A 6 -38.62 -8.79 -6.80
C PHE A 6 -37.79 -8.08 -5.71
N ILE A 7 -37.87 -8.54 -4.45
CA ILE A 7 -37.12 -7.97 -3.32
C ILE A 7 -35.87 -8.80 -3.04
N LEU A 8 -36.00 -10.13 -3.06
CA LEU A 8 -34.90 -11.05 -2.73
C LEU A 8 -33.82 -11.09 -3.82
N LEU A 9 -34.20 -10.97 -5.09
CA LEU A 9 -33.24 -10.97 -6.20
C LEU A 9 -32.27 -9.77 -6.14
N PRO A 10 -32.71 -8.50 -6.06
CA PRO A 10 -31.78 -7.38 -5.96
C PRO A 10 -30.97 -7.42 -4.66
N LEU A 11 -31.55 -7.88 -3.55
CA LEU A 11 -30.81 -8.06 -2.29
C LEU A 11 -29.65 -9.05 -2.45
N PHE A 12 -29.90 -10.18 -3.11
CA PHE A 12 -28.87 -11.18 -3.39
C PHE A 12 -27.77 -10.64 -4.31
N VAL A 13 -28.15 -9.88 -5.35
CA VAL A 13 -27.18 -9.23 -6.24
C VAL A 13 -26.32 -8.21 -5.49
N ILE A 14 -26.93 -7.38 -4.64
CA ILE A 14 -26.20 -6.38 -3.83
C ILE A 14 -25.22 -7.08 -2.88
N LEU A 15 -25.64 -8.16 -2.21
CA LEU A 15 -24.76 -8.95 -1.35
C LEU A 15 -23.60 -9.56 -2.13
N GLY A 16 -23.86 -10.15 -3.29
CA GLY A 16 -22.84 -10.72 -4.16
C GLY A 16 -21.83 -9.66 -4.64
N LEU A 17 -22.31 -8.51 -5.09
CA LEU A 17 -21.45 -7.39 -5.52
C LEU A 17 -20.65 -6.81 -4.35
N SER A 18 -21.24 -6.71 -3.17
CA SER A 18 -20.55 -6.21 -1.98
C SER A 18 -19.43 -7.15 -1.55
N GLY A 19 -19.70 -8.47 -1.54
CA GLY A 19 -18.69 -9.49 -1.26
C GLY A 19 -17.54 -9.48 -2.26
N TRP A 20 -17.87 -9.39 -3.57
CA TRP A 20 -16.86 -9.24 -4.62
C TRP A 20 -16.01 -7.98 -4.41
N PHE A 21 -16.67 -6.83 -4.19
CA PHE A 21 -15.98 -5.55 -4.02
C PHE A 21 -15.06 -5.55 -2.79
N TYR A 22 -15.52 -6.13 -1.68
CA TYR A 22 -14.69 -6.33 -0.50
C TYR A 22 -13.45 -7.18 -0.83
N MET A 23 -13.63 -8.34 -1.47
CA MET A 23 -12.52 -9.22 -1.84
C MET A 23 -11.51 -8.52 -2.77
N ARG A 24 -12.00 -7.70 -3.70
CA ARG A 24 -11.16 -7.03 -4.71
C ARG A 24 -10.35 -5.87 -4.15
N TYR A 25 -10.86 -5.14 -3.16
CA TYR A 25 -10.27 -3.87 -2.72
C TYR A 25 -9.86 -3.81 -1.25
N PHE A 26 -10.57 -4.54 -0.37
CA PHE A 26 -10.41 -4.44 1.09
C PHE A 26 -9.89 -5.71 1.75
N PHE A 27 -9.89 -6.84 1.04
CA PHE A 27 -9.25 -8.05 1.53
C PHE A 27 -7.73 -7.89 1.50
N VAL A 28 -7.11 -8.11 2.66
CA VAL A 28 -5.65 -8.13 2.80
C VAL A 28 -5.15 -9.44 2.21
N PHE A 29 -4.47 -9.34 1.07
CA PHE A 29 -3.92 -10.49 0.35
C PHE A 29 -2.68 -11.05 1.04
N GLY A 30 -1.85 -10.17 1.59
CA GLY A 30 -0.64 -10.55 2.31
C GLY A 30 -0.15 -9.44 3.22
N GLU A 31 0.68 -9.80 4.18
CA GLU A 31 1.34 -8.88 5.10
C GLU A 31 2.81 -9.25 5.22
N GLY A 32 3.67 -8.29 5.50
CA GLY A 32 5.10 -8.54 5.61
C GLY A 32 5.92 -7.30 5.95
N VAL A 33 7.24 -7.44 5.92
CA VAL A 33 8.19 -6.36 6.20
C VAL A 33 9.08 -6.12 5.00
N LYS A 34 9.28 -4.86 4.65
CA LYS A 34 10.27 -4.43 3.65
C LYS A 34 11.26 -3.45 4.25
N SER A 35 12.51 -3.65 3.86
CA SER A 35 13.64 -2.90 4.37
C SER A 35 14.25 -2.03 3.28
N GLY A 36 14.77 -0.86 3.66
CA GLY A 36 15.48 0.04 2.75
C GLY A 36 15.67 1.45 3.30
N TYR A 37 16.41 2.28 2.56
CA TYR A 37 16.56 3.69 2.88
C TYR A 37 15.34 4.48 2.42
N LEU A 38 14.80 5.31 3.31
CA LEU A 38 13.68 6.18 2.95
C LEU A 38 14.15 7.27 1.99
N ASN A 39 13.64 7.22 0.76
CA ASN A 39 13.89 8.25 -0.26
C ASN A 39 13.01 9.48 0.00
N TYR A 40 11.71 9.25 0.12
CA TYR A 40 10.75 10.30 0.39
C TYR A 40 9.55 9.78 1.17
N ALA A 41 8.92 10.68 1.91
CA ALA A 41 7.54 10.59 2.37
C ALA A 41 6.86 11.91 1.98
N VAL A 42 5.76 11.85 1.23
CA VAL A 42 5.05 13.03 0.70
C VAL A 42 3.55 12.90 0.89
N TYR A 43 2.89 14.02 1.13
CA TYR A 43 1.43 14.11 1.10
C TYR A 43 0.97 14.68 -0.24
N LYS A 44 0.37 13.85 -1.11
CA LYS A 44 0.04 14.21 -2.49
C LYS A 44 -1.30 13.64 -2.96
N GLY A 45 -1.84 14.24 -4.02
CA GLY A 45 -3.09 13.82 -4.66
C GLY A 45 -3.93 15.03 -5.10
N ASP A 46 -4.83 14.80 -6.06
CA ASP A 46 -5.68 15.83 -6.65
C ASP A 46 -7.01 15.97 -5.90
N VAL A 47 -7.83 14.92 -5.94
CA VAL A 47 -9.14 14.86 -5.26
C VAL A 47 -9.00 14.26 -3.87
N PHE A 48 -8.34 13.10 -3.78
CA PHE A 48 -7.99 12.45 -2.53
C PHE A 48 -6.50 12.62 -2.29
N LYS A 49 -6.16 13.35 -1.22
CA LYS A 49 -4.76 13.46 -0.80
C LYS A 49 -4.41 12.35 0.16
N THR A 50 -3.35 11.62 -0.17
CA THR A 50 -2.86 10.45 0.58
C THR A 50 -1.40 10.63 0.94
N TYR A 51 -0.97 9.89 1.96
CA TYR A 51 0.42 9.83 2.38
C TYR A 51 1.13 8.74 1.58
N GLU A 52 2.22 9.09 0.90
CA GLU A 52 2.93 8.21 -0.01
C GLU A 52 4.42 8.20 0.33
N GLY A 53 5.06 7.05 0.19
CA GLY A 53 6.48 6.87 0.49
C GLY A 53 7.19 5.98 -0.51
N LYS A 54 8.51 6.07 -0.50
CA LYS A 54 9.40 5.22 -1.30
C LYS A 54 10.62 4.82 -0.50
N LEU A 55 10.87 3.52 -0.40
CA LEU A 55 12.16 2.97 0.04
C LEU A 55 13.03 2.61 -1.16
N ILE A 56 14.32 2.88 -1.05
CA ILE A 56 15.35 2.27 -1.90
C ILE A 56 15.87 1.04 -1.15
N GLN A 57 15.52 -0.13 -1.66
CA GLN A 57 15.92 -1.41 -1.07
C GLN A 57 17.34 -1.76 -1.53
N GLU A 58 18.16 -2.19 -0.57
CA GLU A 58 19.48 -2.73 -0.86
C GLU A 58 19.32 -4.12 -1.49
N GLY A 59 19.86 -4.32 -2.68
CA GLY A 59 19.83 -5.61 -3.35
C GLY A 59 20.13 -5.50 -4.83
N PHE A 60 20.82 -6.51 -5.37
CA PHE A 60 21.13 -6.60 -6.79
C PHE A 60 19.96 -7.22 -7.54
N ALA A 61 19.16 -6.42 -8.25
CA ALA A 61 18.45 -6.97 -9.39
C ALA A 61 19.53 -7.34 -10.43
N LYS A 62 19.72 -8.64 -10.71
CA LYS A 62 20.58 -9.07 -11.82
C LYS A 62 19.93 -8.56 -13.10
N THR A 63 20.41 -7.43 -13.61
CA THR A 63 20.06 -6.91 -14.92
C THR A 63 20.43 -8.01 -15.93
N ARG A 64 19.45 -8.56 -16.65
CA ARG A 64 19.68 -9.58 -17.69
C ARG A 64 20.55 -9.05 -18.84
N THR A 65 20.94 -7.78 -18.81
CA THR A 65 21.70 -7.10 -19.85
C THR A 65 22.57 -6.01 -19.19
N GLY A 66 23.88 -6.25 -19.09
CA GLY A 66 24.97 -5.26 -18.98
C GLY A 66 24.84 -4.04 -18.05
N ASN A 67 25.79 -3.92 -17.11
CA ASN A 67 26.30 -2.67 -16.53
C ASN A 67 25.29 -1.64 -15.98
N GLY A 68 24.41 -2.06 -15.07
CA GLY A 68 23.70 -1.13 -14.20
C GLY A 68 23.27 -1.81 -12.91
N MET A 69 23.69 -1.29 -11.76
CA MET A 69 23.07 -1.62 -10.47
C MET A 69 21.71 -0.92 -10.43
N GLN A 70 20.63 -1.61 -10.82
CA GLN A 70 19.28 -1.11 -10.59
C GLN A 70 18.92 -1.41 -9.14
N SER A 71 18.79 -0.36 -8.32
CA SER A 71 18.28 -0.51 -6.95
C SER A 71 16.81 -0.88 -6.99
N ASN A 72 16.38 -1.83 -6.17
CA ASN A 72 14.96 -2.17 -6.08
C ASN A 72 14.22 -1.06 -5.33
N GLU A 73 13.15 -0.53 -5.91
CA GLU A 73 12.33 0.50 -5.28
C GLU A 73 11.07 -0.12 -4.70
N PHE A 74 10.72 0.28 -3.48
CA PHE A 74 9.44 -0.07 -2.86
C PHE A 74 8.61 1.19 -2.67
N GLU A 75 7.62 1.37 -3.53
CA GLU A 75 6.60 2.41 -3.40
C GLU A 75 5.44 1.91 -2.56
N PHE A 76 4.99 2.73 -1.61
CA PHE A 76 3.93 2.39 -0.68
C PHE A 76 3.11 3.62 -0.31
N SER A 77 1.90 3.38 0.17
CA SER A 77 1.04 4.40 0.78
C SER A 77 0.99 4.18 2.29
N ILE A 78 0.66 5.21 3.05
CA ILE A 78 0.69 5.16 4.52
C ILE A 78 -0.71 5.46 5.04
N GLU A 79 -1.22 4.57 5.90
CA GLU A 79 -2.57 4.71 6.45
C GLU A 79 -2.62 5.74 7.59
N ASP A 80 -1.66 5.69 8.52
CA ASP A 80 -1.64 6.55 9.70
C ASP A 80 -0.74 7.78 9.50
N LYS A 81 -1.32 8.96 9.72
CA LYS A 81 -0.60 10.25 9.74
C LYS A 81 0.60 10.24 10.71
N LYS A 82 0.53 9.53 11.83
CA LYS A 82 1.64 9.41 12.80
C LYS A 82 2.83 8.68 12.19
N VAL A 83 2.58 7.59 11.46
CA VAL A 83 3.62 6.85 10.73
C VAL A 83 4.23 7.75 9.66
N PHE A 84 3.38 8.46 8.91
CA PHE A 84 3.84 9.44 7.93
C PHE A 84 4.76 10.50 8.55
N GLN A 85 4.35 11.11 9.66
CA GLN A 85 5.15 12.14 10.33
C GLN A 85 6.49 11.61 10.81
N GLN A 86 6.53 10.37 11.33
CA GLN A 86 7.79 9.74 11.74
C GLN A 86 8.73 9.51 10.55
N LEU A 87 8.19 9.08 9.41
CA LEU A 87 8.97 8.91 8.18
C LEU A 87 9.45 10.25 7.61
N GLU A 88 8.56 11.24 7.51
CA GLU A 88 8.84 12.56 6.96
C GLU A 88 10.02 13.25 7.66
N VAL A 89 10.01 13.28 9.01
CA VAL A 89 11.08 13.94 9.78
C VAL A 89 12.38 13.15 9.86
N ASN A 90 12.37 11.88 9.44
CA ASN A 90 13.53 10.98 9.47
C ASN A 90 13.93 10.50 8.06
N SER A 91 13.67 11.31 7.03
CA SER A 91 14.08 11.01 5.65
C SER A 91 15.57 10.70 5.53
N GLY A 92 15.93 9.77 4.65
CA GLY A 92 17.30 9.30 4.44
C GLY A 92 17.80 8.26 5.43
N LYS A 93 17.07 7.98 6.53
CA LYS A 93 17.38 6.86 7.44
C LYS A 93 16.98 5.52 6.84
N TYR A 94 17.52 4.43 7.41
CA TYR A 94 17.15 3.07 7.03
C TYR A 94 15.96 2.60 7.86
N PHE A 95 14.96 2.05 7.20
CA PHE A 95 13.72 1.58 7.84
C PHE A 95 13.42 0.13 7.50
N ASP A 96 12.82 -0.55 8.47
CA ASP A 96 12.09 -1.79 8.29
C ASP A 96 10.60 -1.47 8.49
N LEU A 97 9.81 -1.52 7.42
CA LEU A 97 8.40 -1.13 7.40
C LEU A 97 7.51 -2.35 7.25
N HIS A 98 6.53 -2.50 8.15
CA HIS A 98 5.48 -3.49 7.98
C HIS A 98 4.43 -2.93 7.01
N TYR A 99 3.91 -3.78 6.14
CA TYR A 99 2.93 -3.41 5.15
C TYR A 99 1.86 -4.48 4.98
N LYS A 100 0.68 -4.03 4.54
CA LYS A 100 -0.42 -4.86 4.05
C LYS A 100 -0.53 -4.70 2.54
N GLU A 101 -0.62 -5.82 1.84
CA GLU A 101 -0.85 -5.88 0.40
C GLU A 101 -2.32 -6.16 0.14
N TYR A 102 -2.92 -5.34 -0.73
CA TYR A 102 -4.27 -5.53 -1.21
C TYR A 102 -4.26 -5.90 -2.69
N HIS A 103 -5.31 -6.54 -3.18
CA HIS A 103 -5.38 -6.88 -4.60
C HIS A 103 -5.42 -5.66 -5.54
N ASN A 104 -5.95 -4.51 -5.07
CA ASN A 104 -5.99 -3.26 -5.83
C ASN A 104 -5.92 -2.06 -4.90
N ALA A 105 -5.45 -0.93 -5.44
CA ALA A 105 -5.47 0.37 -4.79
C ALA A 105 -6.87 1.00 -4.86
N VAL A 106 -7.16 1.88 -3.90
CA VAL A 106 -8.39 2.67 -3.82
C VAL A 106 -8.01 4.13 -3.61
N PRO A 107 -8.58 5.10 -4.34
CA PRO A 107 -8.08 6.48 -4.38
C PRO A 107 -7.94 7.18 -3.02
N TRP A 108 -8.81 6.87 -2.05
CA TRP A 108 -8.76 7.48 -0.71
C TRP A 108 -7.87 6.75 0.28
N ARG A 109 -7.41 5.52 -0.02
CA ARG A 109 -6.49 4.77 0.84
C ARG A 109 -5.03 5.03 0.46
N GLY A 110 -4.77 5.19 -0.84
CA GLY A 110 -3.41 5.35 -1.34
C GLY A 110 -3.30 5.06 -2.83
N ASN A 111 -2.18 5.48 -3.41
CA ASN A 111 -1.87 5.26 -4.83
C ASN A 111 -1.31 3.86 -5.12
N THR A 112 -0.99 3.09 -4.08
CA THR A 112 -0.35 1.78 -4.20
C THR A 112 -1.22 0.67 -3.59
N VAL A 113 -0.88 -0.58 -3.92
CA VAL A 113 -1.47 -1.76 -3.29
C VAL A 113 -0.85 -2.07 -1.93
N TYR A 114 0.27 -1.45 -1.61
CA TYR A 114 1.04 -1.69 -0.39
C TYR A 114 0.81 -0.56 0.61
N ILE A 115 0.17 -0.88 1.72
CA ILE A 115 -0.16 0.09 2.75
C ILE A 115 0.72 -0.18 3.96
N VAL A 116 1.65 0.74 4.23
CA VAL A 116 2.46 0.71 5.44
C VAL A 116 1.61 1.13 6.62
N ASP A 117 1.54 0.26 7.62
CA ASP A 117 0.75 0.45 8.84
C ASP A 117 1.64 0.68 10.07
N SER A 118 2.91 0.25 10.04
CA SER A 118 3.83 0.43 11.17
C SER A 118 5.31 0.42 10.77
N ILE A 119 6.12 1.07 11.63
CA ILE A 119 7.58 1.05 11.55
C ILE A 119 8.07 -0.03 12.52
N VAL A 120 8.71 -1.06 11.99
CA VAL A 120 9.27 -2.16 12.80
C VAL A 120 10.60 -1.72 13.40
N ASN A 121 11.44 -1.05 12.61
CA ASN A 121 12.73 -0.55 13.06
C ASN A 121 13.13 0.69 12.28
N MET A 122 13.90 1.56 12.93
CA MET A 122 14.54 2.74 12.36
C MET A 122 16.01 2.73 12.79
N ARG A 123 16.91 2.64 11.82
CA ARG A 123 18.36 2.64 12.04
C ARG A 123 18.95 3.97 11.60
N GLU A 124 19.84 4.51 12.42
CA GLU A 124 20.66 5.65 12.03
C GLU A 124 21.72 5.22 11.01
N LYS A 125 22.19 6.21 10.24
CA LYS A 125 23.19 6.01 9.21
C LYS A 125 24.57 5.85 9.82
#